data_AF-A0A7C5KTD0-F1
#
_entry.id   AF-A0A7C5KTD0-F1
#
_cell.length_a   1.000
_cell.length_b   1.000
_cell.length_c   1.000
_cell.angle_alpha   90.00
_cell.angle_beta   90.00
_cell.angle_gamma   90.00
#
_symmetry.space_group_name_H-M   'P 1'
#
loop_
_entity.id
_entity.type
_entity.pdbx_description
1 polymer ?
#
loop_
_entity_poly.entity_id
_entity_poly.type
_entity_poly.pdbx_seq_one_letter_code
_entity_poly.pdbx_strand_id
1 'polypeptide(L)'
;MRGPDIHQETLFSTVIPEQRVPKDHPLRPIREMVNEALAKLDEDFDALYAESGKPSIPPEKLLRAQLLKAFYTIRSDRQLMEQIDYNLLFRWFVGFSMD
;
A
#
# COMPACT_ATOMS: atom_id res chain seq x y z
N MET A 1 -9.38 -7.00 -37.41
CA MET A 1 -10.74 -7.29 -36.92
C MET A 1 -10.79 -6.94 -35.44
N ARG A 2 -11.86 -6.29 -34.95
CA ARG A 2 -12.02 -5.91 -33.54
C ARG A 2 -12.40 -7.16 -32.74
N GLY A 3 -11.66 -7.45 -31.66
CA GLY A 3 -11.97 -8.54 -30.73
C GLY A 3 -13.22 -8.25 -29.89
N PRO A 4 -13.85 -9.29 -29.30
CA PRO A 4 -15.01 -9.12 -28.46
C PRO A 4 -14.67 -8.31 -27.19
N ASP A 5 -15.61 -7.45 -26.79
CA ASP A 5 -15.54 -6.67 -25.55
C ASP A 5 -16.13 -7.52 -24.42
N ILE A 6 -15.28 -8.35 -23.80
CA ILE A 6 -15.68 -9.29 -22.75
C ILE A 6 -15.53 -8.59 -21.40
N HIS A 7 -16.66 -8.33 -20.74
CA HIS A 7 -16.69 -7.83 -19.37
C HIS A 7 -16.74 -9.01 -18.39
N GLN A 8 -15.69 -9.21 -17.61
CA GLN A 8 -15.65 -10.20 -16.55
C GLN A 8 -15.87 -9.50 -15.20
N GLU A 9 -17.05 -9.72 -14.61
CA GLU A 9 -17.50 -9.02 -13.39
C GLU A 9 -16.89 -9.57 -12.09
N THR A 10 -16.37 -10.81 -12.11
CA THR A 10 -15.78 -11.47 -10.94
C THR A 10 -14.33 -11.87 -11.22
N LEU A 11 -13.42 -11.28 -10.44
CA LEU A 11 -12.00 -11.62 -10.41
C LEU A 11 -11.76 -12.66 -9.31
N PHE A 12 -11.84 -13.95 -9.63
CA PHE A 12 -11.11 -14.95 -8.85
C PHE A 12 -9.65 -14.90 -9.28
N SER A 13 -8.96 -13.82 -8.91
CA SER A 13 -7.57 -13.62 -9.29
C SER A 13 -6.70 -13.51 -8.06
N THR A 14 -5.74 -14.42 -7.92
CA THR A 14 -4.55 -14.22 -7.09
C THR A 14 -3.69 -13.14 -7.77
N VAL A 15 -4.19 -11.90 -7.84
CA VAL A 15 -3.43 -10.78 -8.36
C VAL A 15 -2.39 -10.45 -7.31
N ILE A 16 -1.15 -10.83 -7.61
CA ILE A 16 0.00 -10.41 -6.84
C ILE A 16 0.25 -8.93 -7.20
N PRO A 17 0.04 -7.96 -6.30
CA PRO A 17 0.16 -6.54 -6.63
C PRO A 17 1.54 -6.19 -7.18
N GLU A 18 2.55 -6.91 -6.70
CA GLU A 18 3.94 -6.84 -7.17
C GLU A 18 4.10 -7.00 -8.68
N GLN A 19 3.29 -7.86 -9.32
CA GLN A 19 3.37 -8.12 -10.76
C GLN A 19 2.67 -7.04 -11.58
N ARG A 20 1.81 -6.22 -10.96
CA ARG A 20 0.99 -5.22 -11.64
C ARG A 20 1.63 -3.83 -11.63
N VAL A 21 2.56 -3.58 -10.71
CA VAL A 21 3.31 -2.31 -10.67
C VAL A 21 4.49 -2.40 -11.64
N PRO A 22 4.61 -1.48 -12.62
CA PRO A 22 5.72 -1.48 -13.58
C PRO A 22 7.09 -1.51 -12.89
N LYS A 23 8.04 -2.25 -13.46
CA LYS A 23 9.39 -2.43 -12.87
C LYS A 23 10.19 -1.13 -12.77
N ASP A 24 9.89 -0.18 -13.63
CA ASP A 24 10.48 1.15 -13.74
C ASP A 24 9.71 2.23 -12.94
N HIS A 25 8.66 1.84 -12.20
CA HIS A 25 7.86 2.79 -11.44
C HIS A 25 8.68 3.46 -10.31
N PRO A 26 8.67 4.80 -10.18
CA PRO A 26 9.53 5.53 -9.25
C PRO A 26 9.30 5.19 -7.76
N LEU A 27 8.11 4.73 -7.40
CA LEU A 27 7.83 4.28 -6.03
C LEU A 27 8.56 2.98 -5.64
N ARG A 28 9.12 2.20 -6.58
CA ARG A 28 9.86 0.96 -6.26
C ARG A 28 11.11 1.19 -5.41
N PRO A 29 12.11 1.98 -5.87
CA PRO A 29 13.27 2.26 -5.03
C PRO A 29 12.87 2.97 -3.73
N ILE A 30 11.85 3.82 -3.78
CA ILE A 30 11.33 4.48 -2.57
C ILE A 30 10.80 3.46 -1.57
N ARG A 31 10.02 2.48 -2.02
CA ARG A 31 9.48 1.43 -1.16
C ARG A 31 10.58 0.62 -0.49
N GLU A 32 11.64 0.28 -1.22
CA GLU A 32 12.79 -0.43 -0.68
C GLU A 32 13.48 0.38 0.42
N MET A 33 13.80 1.65 0.14
CA MET A 33 14.41 2.56 1.12
C MET A 33 13.54 2.73 2.37
N VAL A 34 12.23 2.89 2.18
CA VAL A 34 11.27 3.03 3.29
C VAL A 34 11.18 1.75 4.10
N ASN A 35 11.14 0.58 3.48
CA ASN A 35 11.11 -0.69 4.18
C ASN A 35 12.38 -0.91 5.00
N GLU A 36 13.55 -0.59 4.44
CA GLU A 36 14.82 -0.68 5.18
C GLU A 36 14.85 0.29 6.37
N ALA A 37 14.35 1.51 6.19
CA ALA A 37 14.26 2.49 7.27
C ALA A 37 13.30 2.04 8.38
N LEU A 38 12.14 1.48 8.01
CA LEU A 38 11.15 1.01 8.97
C LEU A 38 11.64 -0.22 9.74
N ALA A 39 12.31 -1.17 9.08
CA ALA A 39 12.89 -2.33 9.75
C ALA A 39 13.91 -1.96 10.85
N LYS A 40 14.60 -0.82 10.71
CA LYS A 40 15.52 -0.30 11.74
C LYS A 40 14.79 0.29 12.95
N LEU A 41 13.48 0.53 12.85
CA LEU A 41 12.62 1.08 13.89
C LEU A 41 11.72 0.02 14.53
N ASP A 42 11.78 -1.25 14.09
CA ASP A 42 10.90 -2.31 14.58
C ASP A 42 10.98 -2.45 16.12
N GLU A 43 12.19 -2.44 16.70
CA GLU A 43 12.39 -2.51 18.16
C GLU A 43 11.76 -1.32 18.90
N ASP A 44 11.85 -0.11 18.33
CA ASP A 44 11.25 1.10 18.90
C ASP A 44 9.72 1.03 18.83
N PHE A 45 9.17 0.51 17.73
CA PHE A 45 7.73 0.29 17.60
C PHE A 45 7.22 -0.76 18.58
N ASP A 46 7.92 -1.87 18.72
CA ASP A 46 7.55 -2.93 19.67
C ASP A 46 7.53 -2.41 21.12
N ALA A 47 8.46 -1.52 21.49
CA ALA A 47 8.49 -0.91 22.82
C ALA A 47 7.35 0.09 23.07
N LEU A 48 6.81 0.73 22.02
CA LEU A 48 5.75 1.75 22.12
C LEU A 48 4.35 1.17 22.05
N TYR A 49 4.18 -0.01 21.44
CA TYR A 49 2.89 -0.66 21.26
C TYR A 49 2.57 -1.62 22.41
N ALA A 50 1.29 -1.68 22.80
CA ALA A 50 0.85 -2.58 23.86
C ALA A 50 0.92 -4.04 23.39
N GLU A 51 1.47 -4.92 24.25
CA GLU A 51 1.52 -6.36 24.01
C GLU A 51 0.13 -7.02 23.89
N SER A 52 -0.92 -6.36 24.40
CA SER A 52 -2.28 -6.86 24.41
C SER A 52 -3.31 -5.79 24.03
N GLY A 53 -4.42 -6.22 23.44
CA GLY A 53 -5.52 -5.35 23.04
C GLY A 53 -6.06 -5.68 21.65
N LYS A 54 -6.91 -4.79 21.12
CA LYS A 54 -7.38 -4.91 19.74
C LYS A 54 -6.22 -4.60 18.78
N PRO A 55 -5.93 -5.48 17.81
CA PRO A 55 -4.93 -5.20 16.79
C PRO A 55 -5.22 -3.86 16.10
N SER A 56 -4.24 -2.95 16.16
CA SER A 56 -4.28 -1.68 15.46
C SER A 56 -3.62 -1.82 14.08
N ILE A 57 -3.74 -0.79 13.24
CA ILE A 57 -3.00 -0.75 11.97
C ILE A 57 -1.51 -0.62 12.30
N PRO A 58 -0.63 -1.46 11.73
CA PRO A 58 0.80 -1.38 12.00
C PRO A 58 1.38 0.02 11.65
N PRO A 59 2.29 0.57 12.47
CA PRO A 59 2.84 1.91 12.26
C PRO A 59 3.51 2.06 10.90
N GLU A 60 4.10 1.00 10.36
CA GLU A 60 4.74 0.96 9.05
C GLU A 60 3.74 1.25 7.93
N LYS A 61 2.50 0.74 8.04
CA LYS A 61 1.46 1.01 7.03
C LYS A 61 1.01 2.47 7.10
N LEU A 62 0.89 3.03 8.30
CA LEU A 62 0.54 4.44 8.49
C LEU A 62 1.63 5.35 7.91
N LEU A 63 2.89 5.06 8.17
CA LEU A 63 4.03 5.84 7.65
C LEU A 63 4.12 5.76 6.13
N ARG A 64 3.95 4.58 5.53
CA ARG A 64 3.89 4.44 4.06
C ARG A 64 2.71 5.23 3.47
N ALA A 65 1.55 5.22 4.11
CA ALA A 65 0.39 5.99 3.64
C ALA A 65 0.64 7.50 3.71
N GLN A 66 1.32 7.98 4.75
CA GLN A 66 1.70 9.39 4.90
C GLN A 66 2.67 9.86 3.80
N LEU A 67 3.59 8.98 3.37
CA LEU A 67 4.46 9.27 2.23
C LEU A 67 3.68 9.42 0.92
N LEU A 68 2.68 8.56 0.67
CA LEU A 68 1.80 8.73 -0.49
C LEU A 68 1.07 10.08 -0.43
N LYS A 69 0.60 10.47 0.77
CA LYS A 69 -0.05 11.76 0.98
C LYS A 69 0.86 12.92 0.57
N ALA A 70 2.14 12.86 0.93
CA ALA A 70 3.15 13.85 0.55
C ALA A 70 3.47 13.81 -0.95
N PHE A 71 3.78 12.65 -1.52
CA PHE A 71 4.18 12.52 -2.93
C PHE A 71 3.09 12.92 -3.91
N TYR A 72 1.84 12.63 -3.59
CA TYR A 72 0.69 12.90 -4.46
C TYR A 72 -0.13 14.10 -4.02
N THR A 73 0.35 14.87 -3.02
CA THR A 73 -0.33 16.08 -2.53
C THR A 73 -1.80 15.81 -2.15
N ILE A 74 -2.07 14.65 -1.55
CA ILE A 74 -3.43 14.26 -1.15
C ILE A 74 -3.82 15.12 0.05
N ARG A 75 -4.98 15.77 -0.03
CA ARG A 75 -5.31 16.90 0.87
C ARG A 75 -5.92 16.48 2.19
N SER A 76 -6.36 15.23 2.33
CA SER A 76 -6.99 14.73 3.55
C SER A 76 -6.79 13.23 3.72
N ASP A 77 -6.90 12.77 4.97
CA ASP A 77 -6.81 11.34 5.28
C ASP A 77 -8.00 10.57 4.72
N ARG A 78 -9.20 11.19 4.65
CA ARG A 78 -10.36 10.60 3.97
C ARG A 78 -10.07 10.33 2.49
N GLN A 79 -9.53 11.32 1.79
CA GLN A 79 -9.15 11.17 0.39
C GLN A 79 -8.03 10.13 0.21
N LEU A 80 -7.10 10.03 1.16
CA LEU A 80 -6.05 9.01 1.14
C LEU A 80 -6.66 7.60 1.28
N MET A 81 -7.60 7.42 2.21
CA MET A 81 -8.29 6.13 2.38
C MET A 81 -9.08 5.76 1.14
N GLU A 82 -9.79 6.70 0.52
CA GLU A 82 -10.48 6.49 -0.76
C GLU A 82 -9.50 6.06 -1.85
N GLN A 83 -8.38 6.76 -2.00
CA GLN A 83 -7.36 6.39 -2.98
C GLN A 83 -6.76 5.01 -2.70
N ILE A 84 -6.50 4.65 -1.45
CA ILE A 84 -6.03 3.31 -1.08
C ILE A 84 -7.10 2.25 -1.39
N ASP A 85 -8.38 2.59 -1.35
CA ASP A 85 -9.44 1.62 -1.62
C ASP A 85 -9.43 1.14 -3.08
N TYR A 86 -9.36 2.07 -4.05
CA TYR A 86 -9.43 1.73 -5.47
C TYR A 86 -8.08 1.72 -6.22
N ASN A 87 -7.02 2.31 -5.67
CA ASN A 87 -5.73 2.41 -6.37
C ASN A 87 -4.78 1.26 -5.98
N LEU A 88 -4.67 0.29 -6.89
CA LEU A 88 -3.77 -0.86 -6.77
C LEU A 88 -2.31 -0.47 -6.45
N LEU A 89 -1.79 0.60 -7.05
CA LEU A 89 -0.44 1.08 -6.79
C LEU A 89 -0.28 1.54 -5.32
N PHE A 90 -1.30 2.19 -4.78
CA PHE A 90 -1.26 2.69 -3.40
C PHE A 90 -1.41 1.55 -2.41
N ARG A 91 -2.31 0.59 -2.66
CA ARG A 91 -2.41 -0.65 -1.87
C ARG A 91 -1.11 -1.42 -1.87
N TRP A 92 -0.51 -1.58 -3.05
CA TRP A 92 0.80 -2.18 -3.19
C TRP A 92 1.80 -1.45 -2.30
N PHE A 93 2.02 -0.15 -2.50
CA PHE A 93 3.02 0.63 -1.76
C PHE A 93 2.84 0.55 -0.25
N VAL A 94 1.61 0.65 0.26
CA VAL A 94 1.31 0.57 1.69
C VAL A 94 1.45 -0.86 2.25
N GLY A 95 1.24 -1.88 1.43
CA GLY A 95 1.22 -3.29 1.86
C GLY A 95 -0.17 -3.76 2.31
N PHE A 96 -1.22 -3.31 1.63
CA PHE A 96 -2.57 -3.87 1.77
C PHE A 96 -2.80 -5.01 0.76
N SER A 97 -3.57 -6.01 1.16
CA SER A 97 -4.07 -7.08 0.28
C SER A 97 -5.04 -6.50 -0.76
N MET A 98 -5.29 -7.25 -1.84
CA MET A 98 -6.32 -6.90 -2.83
C MET A 98 -7.71 -7.45 -2.47
N ASP A 99 -7.78 -8.24 -1.40
CA ASP A 99 -9.01 -8.78 -0.82
C ASP A 99 -9.70 -7.76 0.08
#